data_AF-A0A0F8RZ52-F1
#
_entry.id   AF-A0A0F8RZ52-F1
#
_cell.length_a   1.000
_cell.length_b   1.000
_cell.length_c   1.000
_cell.angle_alpha   90.00
_cell.angle_beta   90.00
_cell.angle_gamma   90.00
#
_symmetry.space_group_name_H-M   'P 1'
#
loop_
_entity.id
_entity.type
_entity.pdbx_description
1 polymer ?
#
loop_
_entity_poly.entity_id
_entity_poly.type
_entity_poly.pdbx_seq_one_letter_code
_entity_poly.pdbx_strand_id
1 'polypeptide(L)'
;MTGFSFPMKILIGEFAVGTDIEKSLIPEGAAMLKTLAESFVRVGHEVCYPSAGTEIGSGTALKSTADSFVQVIEREAKNCDAGLLIAPDGMLPELNRILAENTANLGCSPEAAARCADTVSYTHLTLPTNREV
;
A
#
# COMPACT_ATOMS: atom_id res chain seq x y z
N MET A 1 8.31 -30.37 -12.11
CA MET A 1 9.04 -29.68 -11.02
C MET A 1 8.20 -28.46 -10.64
N THR A 2 7.32 -28.58 -9.65
CA THR A 2 6.56 -27.44 -9.13
C THR A 2 7.52 -26.63 -8.26
N GLY A 3 7.85 -25.42 -8.70
CA GLY A 3 8.79 -24.54 -8.01
C GLY A 3 8.34 -24.28 -6.57
N PHE A 4 9.21 -24.58 -5.61
CA PHE A 4 9.10 -24.05 -4.27
C PHE A 4 9.19 -22.52 -4.35
N SER A 5 8.05 -21.83 -4.39
CA SER A 5 8.02 -20.41 -4.04
C SER A 5 8.16 -20.36 -2.52
N PHE A 6 9.29 -19.87 -2.02
CA PHE A 6 9.44 -19.63 -0.59
C PHE A 6 8.35 -18.64 -0.13
N PRO A 7 7.82 -18.80 1.10
CA PRO A 7 6.85 -17.87 1.65
C PRO A 7 7.50 -16.49 1.76
N MET A 8 7.07 -15.55 0.92
CA MET A 8 7.45 -14.14 1.04
C MET A 8 6.77 -13.48 2.23
N LYS A 9 7.45 -12.51 2.83
CA LYS A 9 6.86 -11.59 3.80
C LYS A 9 6.45 -10.29 3.10
N ILE A 10 5.18 -9.95 3.22
CA ILE A 10 4.53 -8.87 2.46
C ILE A 10 3.99 -7.83 3.43
N LEU A 11 4.47 -6.59 3.28
CA LEU A 11 3.92 -5.44 3.99
C LEU A 11 2.76 -4.87 3.17
N ILE A 12 1.54 -4.99 3.69
CA ILE A 12 0.38 -4.29 3.12
C ILE A 12 -0.05 -3.18 4.08
N GLY A 13 -0.48 -2.02 3.59
CA GLY A 13 -0.92 -0.94 4.48
C GLY A 13 -2.02 -0.10 3.88
N GLU A 14 -2.94 0.32 4.74
CA GLU A 14 -3.99 1.28 4.40
C GLU A 14 -3.93 2.46 5.40
N PHE A 15 -3.98 3.67 4.87
CA PHE A 15 -3.75 4.89 5.64
C PHE A 15 -4.78 5.12 6.76
N ALA A 16 -6.08 4.96 6.50
CA ALA A 16 -7.12 5.18 7.51
C ALA A 16 -7.00 4.14 8.65
N VAL A 17 -6.79 2.87 8.32
CA VAL A 17 -6.56 1.76 9.26
C VAL A 17 -5.28 1.96 10.07
N GLY A 18 -4.21 2.42 9.44
CA GLY A 18 -2.91 2.61 10.07
C GLY A 18 -2.78 3.86 10.93
N THR A 19 -3.66 4.85 10.77
CA THR A 19 -3.55 6.16 11.44
C THR A 19 -4.74 6.53 12.33
N ASP A 20 -5.93 5.95 12.11
CA ASP A 20 -7.19 6.30 12.80
C ASP A 20 -7.63 7.77 12.63
N ILE A 21 -7.08 8.49 11.62
CA ILE A 21 -7.43 9.89 11.33
C ILE A 21 -8.81 9.98 10.66
N GLU A 22 -9.02 9.25 9.56
CA GLU A 22 -10.25 9.30 8.77
C GLU A 22 -11.19 8.14 9.14
N LYS A 23 -11.81 8.25 10.33
CA LYS A 23 -12.64 7.17 10.91
C LYS A 23 -13.78 6.69 10.01
N SER A 24 -14.32 7.56 9.16
CA SER A 24 -15.36 7.19 8.19
C SER A 24 -14.87 6.25 7.10
N LEU A 25 -13.57 6.27 6.77
CA LEU A 25 -12.97 5.42 5.74
C LEU A 25 -12.40 4.12 6.30
N ILE A 26 -12.21 3.99 7.62
CA ILE A 26 -11.70 2.77 8.26
C ILE A 26 -12.47 1.50 7.84
N PRO A 27 -13.81 1.47 7.77
CA PRO A 27 -14.53 0.26 7.35
C PRO A 27 -14.19 -0.18 5.92
N GLU A 28 -14.07 0.77 5.00
CA GLU A 28 -13.73 0.51 3.59
C GLU A 28 -12.25 0.12 3.45
N GLY A 29 -11.37 0.87 4.10
CA GLY A 29 -9.93 0.58 4.16
C GLY A 29 -9.65 -0.80 4.74
N ALA A 30 -10.31 -1.17 5.85
CA ALA A 30 -10.19 -2.47 6.47
C ALA A 30 -10.70 -3.60 5.55
N ALA A 31 -11.79 -3.38 4.80
CA ALA A 31 -12.30 -4.36 3.86
C ALA A 31 -11.33 -4.60 2.69
N MET A 32 -10.73 -3.54 2.13
CA MET A 32 -9.70 -3.65 1.10
C MET A 32 -8.46 -4.39 1.64
N LEU A 33 -7.96 -3.97 2.79
CA LEU A 33 -6.79 -4.56 3.43
C LEU A 33 -7.02 -6.04 3.77
N LYS A 34 -8.20 -6.38 4.30
CA LYS A 34 -8.60 -7.76 4.60
C LYS A 34 -8.56 -8.64 3.36
N THR A 35 -9.16 -8.17 2.27
CA THR A 35 -9.23 -8.93 1.01
C THR A 35 -7.83 -9.25 0.47
N LEU A 36 -6.93 -8.27 0.52
CA LEU A 36 -5.53 -8.46 0.12
C LEU A 36 -4.79 -9.42 1.05
N ALA A 37 -4.94 -9.25 2.37
CA ALA A 37 -4.32 -10.10 3.38
C ALA A 37 -4.74 -11.56 3.21
N GLU A 38 -6.05 -11.83 3.10
CA GLU A 38 -6.59 -13.17 2.90
C GLU A 38 -6.07 -13.82 1.62
N SER A 39 -5.97 -13.05 0.53
CA SER A 39 -5.44 -13.55 -0.74
C SER A 39 -3.97 -13.98 -0.62
N PHE A 40 -3.11 -13.15 -0.03
CA PHE A 40 -1.69 -13.49 0.14
C PHE A 40 -1.48 -14.64 1.12
N VAL A 41 -2.17 -14.63 2.27
CA VAL A 41 -2.11 -15.72 3.26
C VAL A 41 -2.57 -17.03 2.66
N ARG A 42 -3.64 -17.02 1.84
CA ARG A 42 -4.15 -18.23 1.15
C ARG A 42 -3.14 -18.86 0.20
N VAL A 43 -2.23 -18.06 -0.37
CA VAL A 43 -1.15 -18.54 -1.26
C VAL A 43 0.10 -18.95 -0.46
N GLY A 44 0.10 -18.77 0.86
CA GLY A 44 1.17 -19.19 1.76
C GLY A 44 2.17 -18.10 2.10
N HIS A 45 1.85 -16.83 1.85
CA HIS A 45 2.69 -15.69 2.21
C HIS A 45 2.43 -15.21 3.64
N GLU A 46 3.47 -14.67 4.27
CA GLU A 46 3.33 -13.94 5.53
C GLU A 46 2.93 -12.50 5.23
N VAL A 47 1.95 -11.98 5.95
CA VAL A 47 1.43 -10.63 5.74
C VAL A 47 1.52 -9.85 7.03
N CYS A 48 2.06 -8.65 6.99
CA CYS A 48 1.99 -7.69 8.09
C CYS A 48 1.39 -6.37 7.62
N TYR A 49 0.75 -5.64 8.54
CA TYR A 49 0.11 -4.37 8.21
C TYR A 49 0.10 -3.39 9.39
N PRO A 50 0.33 -2.08 9.15
CA PRO A 50 0.16 -1.05 10.16
C PRO A 50 -1.31 -0.91 10.59
N SER A 51 -1.54 -0.75 11.89
CA SER A 51 -2.86 -0.60 12.49
C SER A 51 -2.82 0.32 13.71
N ALA A 52 -3.77 1.26 13.75
CA ALA A 52 -4.08 2.10 14.90
C ALA A 52 -5.17 1.50 15.81
N GLY A 53 -5.30 0.17 15.84
CA GLY A 53 -6.24 -0.56 16.69
C GLY A 53 -7.33 -1.32 15.93
N THR A 54 -7.39 -1.20 14.61
CA THR A 54 -8.30 -1.97 13.75
C THR A 54 -7.63 -3.29 13.33
N GLU A 55 -8.25 -4.41 13.66
CA GLU A 55 -7.78 -5.74 13.24
C GLU A 55 -8.66 -6.31 12.13
N ILE A 56 -8.04 -6.86 11.09
CA ILE A 56 -8.74 -7.41 9.92
C ILE A 56 -8.88 -8.94 9.95
N GLY A 57 -8.35 -9.59 10.99
CA GLY A 57 -8.44 -11.04 11.20
C GLY A 57 -7.54 -11.90 10.30
N SER A 58 -6.70 -11.30 9.45
CA SER A 58 -5.71 -11.98 8.62
C SER A 58 -4.40 -11.18 8.56
N GLY A 59 -3.27 -11.86 8.64
CA GLY A 59 -1.95 -11.23 8.78
C GLY A 59 -1.67 -10.70 10.19
N THR A 60 -0.50 -10.09 10.37
CA THR A 60 -0.02 -9.55 11.65
C THR A 60 -0.20 -8.04 11.70
N ALA A 61 -0.97 -7.56 12.68
CA ALA A 61 -1.12 -6.14 12.94
C ALA A 61 0.14 -5.56 13.59
N LEU A 62 0.63 -4.45 13.05
CA LEU A 62 1.77 -3.69 13.53
C LEU A 62 1.25 -2.39 14.12
N LYS A 63 1.50 -2.17 15.40
CA LYS A 63 1.00 -0.96 16.06
C LYS A 63 1.57 0.29 15.40
N SER A 64 0.69 1.17 14.95
CA SER A 64 1.01 2.47 14.37
C SER A 64 0.03 3.55 14.85
N THR A 65 0.42 4.79 14.62
CA THR A 65 -0.36 6.01 14.85
C THR A 65 -0.13 6.95 13.68
N ALA A 66 -0.92 8.02 13.57
CA ALA A 66 -0.68 9.12 12.63
C ALA A 66 0.81 9.53 12.56
N ASP A 67 1.45 9.76 13.70
CA ASP A 67 2.84 10.25 13.78
C ASP A 67 3.89 9.16 13.47
N SER A 68 3.56 7.89 13.68
CA SER A 68 4.51 6.78 13.55
C SER A 68 4.31 5.93 12.30
N PHE A 69 3.23 6.16 11.53
CA PHE A 69 2.87 5.34 10.38
C PHE A 69 3.99 5.23 9.34
N VAL A 70 4.58 6.36 8.94
CA VAL A 70 5.69 6.39 7.97
C VAL A 70 6.92 5.64 8.52
N GLN A 71 7.25 5.84 9.79
CA GLN A 71 8.40 5.18 10.44
C GLN A 71 8.19 3.66 10.56
N VAL A 72 6.96 3.22 10.83
CA VAL A 72 6.59 1.81 10.85
C VAL A 72 6.74 1.21 9.46
N ILE A 73 6.25 1.88 8.41
CA ILE A 73 6.41 1.42 7.03
C ILE A 73 7.89 1.30 6.68
N GLU A 74 8.70 2.33 6.93
CA GLU A 74 10.13 2.32 6.58
C GLU A 74 10.90 1.20 7.32
N ARG A 75 10.63 1.02 8.62
CA ARG A 75 11.26 -0.03 9.44
C ARG A 75 10.89 -1.43 8.94
N GLU A 76 9.62 -1.63 8.62
CA GLU A 76 9.08 -2.96 8.32
C GLU A 76 9.33 -3.35 6.86
N ALA A 77 9.37 -2.37 5.95
CA ALA A 77 9.77 -2.56 4.57
C ALA A 77 11.15 -3.21 4.47
N LYS A 78 12.12 -2.80 5.31
CA LYS A 78 13.47 -3.41 5.37
C LYS A 78 13.47 -4.90 5.75
N ASN A 79 12.38 -5.38 6.33
CA ASN A 79 12.22 -6.74 6.81
C ASN A 79 11.17 -7.53 6.02
N CYS A 80 10.73 -7.03 4.86
CA CYS A 80 9.75 -7.65 3.99
C CYS A 80 10.34 -7.82 2.58
N ASP A 81 9.86 -8.83 1.85
CA ASP A 81 10.28 -9.06 0.47
C ASP A 81 9.50 -8.17 -0.51
N ALA A 82 8.25 -7.86 -0.17
CA ALA A 82 7.33 -7.11 -1.03
C ALA A 82 6.45 -6.15 -0.24
N GLY A 83 5.93 -5.12 -0.92
CA GLY A 83 5.14 -4.06 -0.30
C GLY A 83 3.98 -3.58 -1.16
N LEU A 84 2.85 -3.22 -0.54
CA LEU A 84 1.68 -2.62 -1.17
C LEU A 84 1.02 -1.62 -0.22
N LEU A 85 0.86 -0.36 -0.65
CA LEU A 85 0.21 0.67 0.16
C LEU A 85 -1.01 1.25 -0.54
N ILE A 86 -2.04 1.52 0.26
CA ILE A 86 -3.26 2.22 -0.09
C ILE A 86 -3.28 3.48 0.78
N ALA A 87 -3.16 4.64 0.14
CA ALA A 87 -3.10 5.92 0.85
C ALA A 87 -3.67 7.02 -0.04
N PRO A 88 -4.06 8.18 0.54
CA PRO A 88 -4.43 9.35 -0.23
C PRO A 88 -3.35 9.73 -1.24
N ASP A 89 -3.79 10.15 -2.42
CA ASP A 89 -2.94 10.45 -3.57
C ASP A 89 -1.80 11.44 -3.26
N GLY A 90 -2.03 12.41 -2.37
CA GLY A 90 -0.99 13.37 -1.97
C GLY A 90 0.20 12.77 -1.21
N MET A 91 0.01 11.60 -0.57
CA MET A 91 1.03 10.92 0.24
C MET A 91 1.58 9.65 -0.42
N LEU A 92 0.79 9.01 -1.28
CA LEU A 92 1.13 7.75 -1.91
C LEU A 92 2.49 7.75 -2.65
N PRO A 93 2.91 8.83 -3.36
CA PRO A 93 4.21 8.85 -4.05
C PRO A 93 5.42 8.70 -3.12
N GLU A 94 5.41 9.38 -1.97
CA GLU A 94 6.50 9.31 -1.00
C GLU A 94 6.55 7.93 -0.33
N LEU A 95 5.38 7.42 0.05
CA LEU A 95 5.23 6.08 0.62
C LEU A 95 5.69 4.98 -0.34
N ASN A 96 5.36 5.09 -1.63
CA ASN A 96 5.81 4.14 -2.65
C ASN A 96 7.31 4.22 -2.92
N ARG A 97 7.96 5.38 -2.75
CA ARG A 97 9.43 5.48 -2.81
C ARG A 97 10.08 4.70 -1.68
N ILE A 98 9.60 4.90 -0.45
CA ILE A 98 10.09 4.16 0.72
C ILE A 98 9.93 2.65 0.50
N LEU A 99 8.79 2.20 -0.02
CA LEU A 99 8.62 0.78 -0.36
C LEU A 99 9.57 0.30 -1.44
N ALA A 100 9.68 1.03 -2.56
CA ALA A 100 10.49 0.60 -3.71
C ALA A 100 11.99 0.54 -3.40
N GLU A 101 12.47 1.37 -2.48
CA GLU A 101 13.87 1.36 -2.01
C GLU A 101 14.20 0.14 -1.13
N ASN A 102 13.19 -0.47 -0.49
CA ASN A 102 13.38 -1.51 0.53
C ASN A 102 12.75 -2.86 0.18
N THR A 103 11.82 -2.92 -0.78
CA THR A 103 10.99 -4.10 -1.12
C THR A 103 10.67 -4.16 -2.62
N ALA A 104 10.20 -5.32 -3.09
CA ALA A 104 9.47 -5.40 -4.35
C ALA A 104 8.11 -4.70 -4.21
N ASN A 105 7.94 -3.53 -4.84
CA ASN A 105 6.67 -2.81 -4.86
C ASN A 105 5.65 -3.56 -5.74
N LEU A 106 4.57 -4.06 -5.13
CA LEU A 106 3.47 -4.77 -5.80
C LEU A 106 2.34 -3.83 -6.25
N GLY A 107 2.41 -2.55 -5.88
CA GLY A 107 1.47 -1.52 -6.29
C GLY A 107 1.85 -0.87 -7.61
N CYS A 108 1.58 0.43 -7.72
CA CYS A 108 2.01 1.24 -8.86
C CYS A 108 3.40 1.84 -8.62
N SER A 109 4.13 2.15 -9.71
CA SER A 109 5.41 2.86 -9.57
C SER A 109 5.18 4.26 -8.97
N PRO A 110 6.16 4.83 -8.24
CA PRO A 110 6.03 6.18 -7.68
C PRO A 110 5.71 7.25 -8.72
N GLU A 111 6.23 7.10 -9.94
CA GLU A 111 5.96 7.99 -11.07
C GLU A 111 4.50 7.87 -11.53
N ALA A 112 3.95 6.66 -11.58
CA ALA A 112 2.55 6.44 -11.91
C ALA A 112 1.63 7.02 -10.81
N ALA A 113 1.95 6.81 -9.54
CA ALA A 113 1.20 7.39 -8.41
C ALA A 113 1.20 8.92 -8.45
N ALA A 114 2.36 9.56 -8.65
CA ALA A 114 2.48 11.02 -8.72
C ALA A 114 1.71 11.62 -9.90
N ARG A 115 1.62 10.91 -11.02
CA ARG A 115 0.83 11.32 -12.18
C ARG A 115 -0.68 11.22 -11.94
N CYS A 116 -1.13 10.23 -11.14
CA CYS A 116 -2.53 10.09 -10.75
C CYS A 116 -2.98 11.12 -9.71
N ALA A 117 -2.08 11.50 -8.81
CA ALA A 117 -2.36 12.46 -7.74
C ALA A 117 -2.59 13.91 -8.23
N ASP A 118 -2.06 14.25 -9.40
CA ASP A 118 -2.14 15.60 -9.94
C ASP A 118 -3.37 15.75 -10.86
N THR A 119 -4.42 16.36 -10.31
CA THR A 119 -5.73 16.57 -10.97
C THR A 119 -5.63 17.41 -12.24
N VAL A 120 -4.57 18.20 -12.43
CA VAL A 120 -4.33 18.95 -13.67
C VAL A 120 -3.60 18.10 -14.72
N SER A 121 -2.70 17.21 -14.29
CA SER A 121 -1.94 16.32 -15.18
C SER A 121 -2.79 15.19 -15.78
N TYR A 122 -3.82 14.71 -15.06
CA TYR A 122 -4.74 13.67 -15.58
C TYR A 122 -5.52 14.13 -16.83
N THR A 123 -5.79 15.44 -16.92
CA THR A 123 -6.52 16.05 -18.04
C THR A 123 -5.69 16.06 -19.34
N HIS A 124 -4.37 16.13 -19.26
CA HIS A 124 -3.50 16.12 -20.44
C HIS A 124 -3.17 14.72 -20.98
N LEU A 125 -3.42 13.65 -20.21
CA LEU A 125 -3.13 12.27 -20.61
C LEU A 125 -4.34 11.56 -21.24
N THR A 126 -5.56 11.92 -20.82
CA THR A 126 -6.81 11.27 -21.27
C THR A 126 -7.53 12.00 -22.39
N LEU A 127 -7.16 13.25 -22.68
CA LEU A 127 -7.65 13.95 -23.86
C LEU A 127 -6.72 13.65 -25.05
N PRO A 128 -7.23 13.12 -26.18
CA PRO A 128 -6.42 13.03 -27.38
C PRO A 128 -5.94 14.44 -27.73
N THR A 129 -4.64 14.66 -27.74
CA THR A 129 -4.05 15.83 -28.37
C THR A 129 -4.43 15.75 -29.84
N ASN A 130 -5.52 16.43 -30.22
CA ASN A 130 -5.79 16.76 -31.61
C ASN A 130 -4.59 17.57 -32.10
N ARG A 131 -3.61 16.89 -32.68
CA ARG A 131 -2.69 17.51 -33.62
C ARG A 131 -3.56 17.88 -34.81
N GLU A 132 -3.98 19.14 -34.83
CA GLU A 132 -4.54 19.76 -36.02
C GLU A 132 -3.52 19.62 -37.17
N VAL A 133 -4.06 19.22 -38.32
CA VAL A 133 -3.40 19.12 -39.63
C VAL A 133 -3.24 20.53 -40.21
#